data_AF-A0A2M8BCV5-F1
#
_entry.id   AF-A0A2M8BCV5-F1
#
_cell.length_a   1.000
_cell.length_b   1.000
_cell.length_c   1.000
_cell.angle_alpha   90.00
_cell.angle_beta   90.00
_cell.angle_gamma   90.00
#
_symmetry.space_group_name_H-M   'P 1'
#
loop_
_entity.id
_entity.type
_entity.pdbx_description
1 polymer ?
#
loop_
_entity_poly.entity_id
_entity_poly.type
_entity_poly.pdbx_seq_one_letter_code
_entity_poly.pdbx_strand_id
1 'polypeptide(L)'
;MSIGFLLAPELLQAASNPSVLGTQTKGVRLMSTRHAGIVWILSTLLILQVTGCDDSGGNTSDVLPDSSGDTSLADSTELEDTDADTTDADTTDADTTEVWQPPAETPFPWAGEATPATCSDGVDNDHNGYPDCQDFGCARNPAIFSCPQEARSEYSPDACQDGKDNDQDALVDCADPDCFKNPFHQICDKPQQEQDCTGTVDTDADGFAGCADLDCLIVEDTCDKSGLVRVLFDQTADETSALGPNSDWVVDSWGRVPQPSNPTGPNQWSGALSSFGYDLYASGDFLVESAISWGPSLTYGDASNPQDLSNYAVLVLFEPSRQLSAAEKEAIIRFVQGGGGLLAVANHLGADRDGNGFASPQVFNDLFDDNPVGADPFGLRFDEVDLDVTTLLTRLAKAEHAVLAGPFGTVGRIGFYQGCSAHFTGIDGVGLILFDDSPDERSKLAVGAIELGAGRVVFVTDSAIGGDGTDSHGTVNTAHDSWDNTAQDNRALFLNAVTWLGAAR
;
A
#
# COMPACT_ATOMS: atom_id res chain seq x y z
N MET A 1 56.83 -58.85 -0.41
CA MET A 1 57.07 -58.91 1.05
C MET A 1 55.80 -58.43 1.70
N SER A 2 54.92 -59.35 2.11
CA SER A 2 54.88 -59.91 3.49
C SER A 2 54.37 -58.80 4.42
N ILE A 3 53.27 -58.87 5.16
CA ILE A 3 52.46 -59.93 5.82
C ILE A 3 51.15 -59.19 6.20
N GLY A 4 49.91 -59.66 6.19
CA GLY A 4 49.32 -60.99 6.26
C GLY A 4 48.33 -61.03 7.45
N PHE A 5 47.12 -61.59 7.21
CA PHE A 5 46.29 -62.35 8.16
C PHE A 5 45.52 -61.56 9.27
N LEU A 6 44.25 -61.83 9.66
CA LEU A 6 43.40 -63.04 9.68
C LEU A 6 41.88 -62.71 9.74
N LEU A 7 41.07 -63.59 9.11
CA LEU A 7 39.81 -64.28 9.55
C LEU A 7 38.68 -63.47 10.23
N ALA A 8 37.44 -63.36 9.70
CA ALA A 8 36.35 -64.37 9.47
C ALA A 8 35.76 -64.96 10.78
N PRO A 9 34.55 -65.58 10.82
CA PRO A 9 33.27 -65.47 10.06
C PRO A 9 32.05 -65.34 11.04
N GLU A 10 30.77 -65.25 10.65
CA GLU A 10 29.74 -66.33 10.53
C GLU A 10 28.33 -65.66 10.49
N LEU A 11 27.45 -65.98 9.53
CA LEU A 11 26.27 -66.90 9.58
C LEU A 11 25.17 -66.44 10.58
N LEU A 12 23.85 -66.46 10.35
CA LEU A 12 22.96 -67.14 9.41
C LEU A 12 21.51 -66.55 9.52
N GLN A 13 20.74 -66.61 8.43
CA GLN A 13 19.27 -66.79 8.28
C GLN A 13 18.28 -65.99 9.17
N ALA A 14 17.47 -65.06 8.62
CA ALA A 14 16.29 -65.22 7.75
C ALA A 14 15.02 -65.80 8.43
N ALA A 15 13.99 -64.96 8.62
CA ALA A 15 12.59 -65.24 8.22
C ALA A 15 11.61 -64.07 8.49
N SER A 16 10.86 -63.72 7.45
CA SER A 16 9.43 -63.35 7.39
C SER A 16 8.85 -62.05 8.01
N ASN A 17 8.62 -61.07 7.11
CA ASN A 17 7.33 -60.39 6.76
C ASN A 17 6.60 -59.49 7.79
N PRO A 18 5.75 -58.54 7.31
CA PRO A 18 6.03 -57.36 6.48
C PRO A 18 5.50 -56.07 7.17
N SER A 19 5.82 -54.87 6.65
CA SER A 19 4.95 -53.67 6.59
C SER A 19 5.75 -52.36 6.49
N VAL A 20 5.55 -51.67 5.37
CA VAL A 20 5.39 -50.22 5.18
C VAL A 20 6.21 -49.29 6.08
N LEU A 21 7.21 -48.61 5.50
CA LEU A 21 7.69 -47.30 5.94
C LEU A 21 8.30 -46.54 4.75
N GLY A 22 7.90 -45.27 4.64
CA GLY A 22 8.20 -44.37 3.54
C GLY A 22 9.68 -44.05 3.40
N THR A 23 10.11 -43.94 2.15
CA THR A 23 11.44 -43.45 1.76
C THR A 23 11.39 -41.94 1.59
N GLN A 24 12.08 -41.24 2.49
CA GLN A 24 12.57 -39.89 2.22
C GLN A 24 13.67 -39.92 1.15
N THR A 25 13.52 -39.08 0.13
CA THR A 25 14.59 -38.75 -0.81
C THR A 25 15.28 -37.46 -0.37
N LYS A 26 16.54 -37.60 0.07
CA LYS A 26 17.51 -36.52 0.25
C LYS A 26 17.96 -36.01 -1.13
N GLY A 27 17.77 -34.72 -1.38
CA GLY A 27 18.36 -33.99 -2.49
C GLY A 27 19.83 -33.66 -2.25
N VAL A 28 20.64 -33.84 -3.29
CA VAL A 28 22.10 -33.81 -3.32
C VAL A 28 22.61 -32.36 -3.45
N ARG A 29 23.53 -31.95 -2.57
CA ARG A 29 24.36 -30.74 -2.72
C ARG A 29 25.48 -30.98 -3.74
N LEU A 30 25.55 -30.14 -4.77
CA LEU A 30 26.70 -30.03 -5.68
C LEU A 30 27.55 -28.81 -5.28
N MET A 31 28.77 -29.08 -4.81
CA MET A 31 29.84 -28.09 -4.69
C MET A 31 30.52 -27.90 -6.05
N SER A 32 30.75 -26.65 -6.43
CA SER A 32 31.72 -26.28 -7.47
C SER A 32 32.67 -25.22 -6.90
N THR A 33 33.96 -25.35 -7.22
CA THR A 33 35.06 -24.55 -6.67
C THR A 33 35.87 -23.85 -7.75
N ARG A 34 36.40 -22.66 -7.39
CA ARG A 34 37.54 -21.88 -7.95
C ARG A 34 37.21 -21.02 -9.19
N HIS A 35 37.66 -19.78 -9.34
CA HIS A 35 38.99 -19.19 -9.11
C HIS A 35 38.97 -17.68 -8.84
N ALA A 36 40.02 -17.19 -8.18
CA ALA A 36 40.35 -15.79 -7.94
C ALA A 36 40.86 -15.07 -9.20
N GLY A 37 40.53 -13.78 -9.32
CA GLY A 37 41.10 -12.84 -10.28
C GLY A 37 41.10 -11.42 -9.70
N ILE A 38 42.29 -10.90 -9.41
CA ILE A 38 42.57 -9.55 -8.91
C ILE A 38 42.58 -8.59 -10.10
N VAL A 39 41.82 -7.50 -10.05
CA VAL A 39 42.00 -6.34 -10.95
C VAL A 39 41.87 -5.05 -10.12
N TRP A 40 42.94 -4.24 -10.16
CA TRP A 40 42.99 -2.87 -9.66
C TRP A 40 42.38 -1.93 -10.69
N ILE A 41 41.45 -1.04 -10.32
CA ILE A 41 41.14 0.17 -11.10
C ILE A 41 41.07 1.38 -10.17
N LEU A 42 41.79 2.42 -10.58
CA LEU A 42 42.02 3.69 -9.92
C LEU A 42 40.79 4.59 -9.88
N SER A 43 40.69 5.34 -8.79
CA SER A 43 39.85 6.51 -8.59
C SER A 43 40.11 7.61 -9.62
N THR A 44 39.04 8.23 -10.12
CA THR A 44 39.11 9.59 -10.66
C THR A 44 37.87 10.37 -10.21
N LEU A 45 38.15 11.43 -9.45
CA LEU A 45 37.23 12.43 -8.93
C LEU A 45 36.93 13.43 -10.07
N LEU A 46 35.66 13.62 -10.43
CA LEU A 46 35.26 14.73 -11.31
C LEU A 46 34.42 15.71 -10.50
N ILE A 47 35.02 16.86 -10.20
CA ILE A 47 34.38 18.03 -9.62
C ILE A 47 33.72 18.79 -10.77
N LEU A 48 32.39 18.90 -10.76
CA LEU A 48 31.68 19.90 -11.56
C LEU A 48 31.31 21.07 -10.64
N GLN A 49 31.87 22.25 -10.94
CA GLN A 49 31.49 23.50 -10.32
C GLN A 49 30.23 24.02 -11.00
N VAL A 50 29.19 24.33 -10.22
CA VAL A 50 28.13 25.24 -10.65
C VAL A 50 28.36 26.57 -9.95
N THR A 51 28.53 27.59 -10.78
CA THR A 51 28.69 29.00 -10.46
C THR A 51 27.45 29.55 -9.78
N GLY A 52 27.66 30.30 -8.69
CA GLY A 52 26.62 31.06 -8.04
C GLY A 52 26.15 32.26 -8.87
N CYS A 53 24.91 32.68 -8.61
CA CYS A 53 24.47 34.05 -8.77
C CYS A 53 23.90 34.50 -7.43
N ASP A 54 24.61 35.44 -6.80
CA ASP A 54 24.03 36.45 -5.92
C ASP A 54 22.97 37.24 -6.71
N ASP A 55 21.84 37.55 -6.08
CA ASP A 55 21.38 38.93 -6.08
C ASP A 55 20.57 39.22 -4.83
N SER A 56 21.11 40.12 -4.01
CA SER A 56 20.44 40.76 -2.89
C SER A 56 20.23 42.23 -3.26
N GLY A 57 18.98 42.69 -3.16
CA GLY A 57 18.62 44.07 -3.42
C GLY A 57 17.26 44.40 -2.83
N GLY A 58 17.25 44.82 -1.57
CA GLY A 58 16.05 45.33 -0.93
C GLY A 58 15.66 46.73 -1.43
N ASN A 59 14.40 47.10 -1.20
CA ASN A 59 14.10 48.45 -0.72
C ASN A 59 12.80 48.47 0.09
N THR A 60 12.84 49.24 1.16
CA THR A 60 11.79 49.46 2.15
C THR A 60 10.93 50.68 1.81
N SER A 61 9.80 50.78 2.54
CA SER A 61 9.10 52.01 2.96
C SER A 61 7.98 52.52 2.05
N ASP A 62 6.70 52.48 2.49
CA ASP A 62 6.07 53.57 3.26
C ASP A 62 4.54 53.36 3.51
N VAL A 63 4.16 53.38 4.79
CA VAL A 63 3.04 54.10 5.48
C VAL A 63 1.68 54.37 4.76
N LEU A 64 0.62 53.68 5.25
CA LEU A 64 -0.76 54.07 5.73
C LEU A 64 -1.45 55.40 5.30
N PRO A 65 -2.79 55.62 5.53
CA PRO A 65 -4.00 54.76 5.57
C PRO A 65 -5.29 55.38 4.94
N ASP A 66 -6.42 54.66 5.08
CA ASP A 66 -7.80 55.15 5.38
C ASP A 66 -8.83 55.42 4.25
N SER A 67 -10.03 54.87 4.49
CA SER A 67 -11.36 55.53 4.47
C SER A 67 -12.47 54.91 3.59
N SER A 68 -13.38 54.22 4.30
CA SER A 68 -14.84 54.42 4.39
C SER A 68 -15.76 54.50 3.16
N GLY A 69 -16.91 53.79 3.27
CA GLY A 69 -18.21 54.10 2.64
C GLY A 69 -18.89 52.84 2.11
N ASP A 70 -19.65 52.06 2.88
CA ASP A 70 -21.02 52.26 3.40
C ASP A 70 -22.17 52.21 2.36
N THR A 71 -23.20 51.46 2.75
CA THR A 71 -24.63 51.47 2.36
C THR A 71 -25.14 50.82 1.05
N SER A 72 -25.78 49.64 1.23
CA SER A 72 -27.26 49.49 1.29
C SER A 72 -28.04 48.80 0.14
N LEU A 73 -28.91 47.88 0.60
CA LEU A 73 -30.29 47.57 0.16
C LEU A 73 -30.47 46.88 -1.21
N ALA A 74 -30.78 45.58 -1.23
CA ALA A 74 -32.14 44.99 -1.14
C ALA A 74 -32.97 45.17 -2.41
N ASP A 75 -33.23 44.09 -3.14
CA ASP A 75 -34.55 43.85 -3.71
C ASP A 75 -34.78 42.36 -4.04
N SER A 76 -35.99 41.93 -3.69
CA SER A 76 -36.64 40.64 -3.87
C SER A 76 -37.15 40.43 -5.29
N THR A 77 -37.24 39.17 -5.74
CA THR A 77 -38.47 38.63 -6.36
C THR A 77 -38.42 37.10 -6.41
N GLU A 78 -39.48 36.50 -5.86
CA GLU A 78 -39.94 35.12 -6.07
C GLU A 78 -40.22 34.83 -7.55
N LEU A 79 -40.19 33.56 -7.96
CA LEU A 79 -41.19 32.95 -8.86
C LEU A 79 -41.17 31.42 -8.75
N GLU A 80 -42.37 30.86 -8.90
CA GLU A 80 -42.89 29.56 -8.45
C GLU A 80 -42.55 28.35 -9.34
N ASP A 81 -42.45 27.19 -8.68
CA ASP A 81 -43.13 25.89 -8.91
C ASP A 81 -43.31 25.32 -10.33
N THR A 82 -42.93 24.04 -10.53
CA THR A 82 -43.84 23.00 -11.06
C THR A 82 -43.22 21.60 -11.00
N ASP A 83 -43.95 20.70 -10.36
CA ASP A 83 -43.82 19.24 -10.34
C ASP A 83 -43.67 18.58 -11.73
N ALA A 84 -42.83 17.55 -11.79
CA ALA A 84 -42.95 16.49 -12.80
C ALA A 84 -42.74 15.11 -12.15
N ASP A 85 -43.89 14.50 -11.89
CA ASP A 85 -44.23 13.11 -11.65
C ASP A 85 -43.34 12.09 -12.39
N THR A 86 -42.77 11.13 -11.66
CA THR A 86 -41.99 9.99 -12.19
C THR A 86 -42.87 8.73 -12.22
N THR A 87 -43.30 8.36 -13.43
CA THR A 87 -43.71 6.99 -13.75
C THR A 87 -43.01 6.54 -15.02
N ASP A 88 -42.15 5.55 -14.94
CA ASP A 88 -42.41 4.25 -15.57
C ASP A 88 -41.26 3.28 -15.30
N ALA A 89 -41.66 2.10 -14.80
CA ALA A 89 -40.87 0.90 -14.86
C ALA A 89 -41.05 0.30 -16.26
N ASP A 90 -39.95 0.02 -16.96
CA ASP A 90 -39.94 -0.99 -18.02
C ASP A 90 -38.64 -1.78 -17.97
N THR A 91 -38.82 -3.09 -18.12
CA THR A 91 -37.86 -4.18 -17.92
C THR A 91 -37.09 -4.46 -19.21
N THR A 92 -35.77 -4.62 -19.12
CA THR A 92 -35.01 -5.47 -20.04
C THR A 92 -33.88 -6.18 -19.30
N ASP A 93 -33.69 -7.43 -19.68
CA ASP A 93 -32.79 -8.44 -19.13
C ASP A 93 -31.42 -7.92 -18.68
N ALA A 94 -31.01 -8.37 -17.48
CA ALA A 94 -29.66 -8.26 -16.98
C ALA A 94 -28.73 -9.14 -17.83
N ASP A 95 -28.03 -8.49 -18.75
CA ASP A 95 -26.75 -8.96 -19.27
C ASP A 95 -25.72 -8.73 -18.16
N THR A 96 -25.34 -9.78 -17.43
CA THR A 96 -24.43 -9.70 -16.28
C THR A 96 -22.96 -9.57 -16.68
N THR A 97 -22.65 -9.08 -17.88
CA THR A 97 -21.27 -8.82 -18.32
C THR A 97 -20.68 -7.50 -17.80
N GLU A 98 -21.31 -6.84 -16.82
CA GLU A 98 -20.75 -5.61 -16.26
C GLU A 98 -19.51 -5.91 -15.42
N VAL A 99 -18.37 -5.92 -16.12
CA VAL A 99 -17.08 -5.41 -15.67
C VAL A 99 -17.36 -4.29 -14.67
N TRP A 100 -16.79 -4.38 -13.47
CA TRP A 100 -16.89 -3.35 -12.45
C TRP A 100 -16.74 -1.97 -13.11
N GLN A 101 -17.83 -1.20 -13.12
CA GLN A 101 -17.81 0.17 -13.62
C GLN A 101 -17.52 1.09 -12.45
N PRO A 102 -16.50 1.97 -12.53
CA PRO A 102 -16.32 3.01 -11.54
C PRO A 102 -17.61 3.82 -11.39
N PRO A 103 -17.89 4.37 -10.19
CA PRO A 103 -19.05 5.23 -9.99
C PRO A 103 -19.14 6.29 -11.10
N ALA A 104 -20.34 6.54 -11.62
CA ALA A 104 -20.54 7.49 -12.72
C ALA A 104 -20.23 8.97 -12.35
N GLU A 105 -19.84 9.24 -11.10
CA GLU A 105 -19.47 10.56 -10.58
C GLU A 105 -17.97 10.61 -10.21
N THR A 106 -17.42 11.83 -10.15
CA THR A 106 -16.00 12.19 -9.94
C THR A 106 -15.14 11.04 -9.41
N PRO A 107 -14.28 10.43 -10.27
CA PRO A 107 -13.46 9.29 -9.90
C PRO A 107 -12.59 9.56 -8.69
N PHE A 108 -12.24 10.81 -8.37
CA PHE A 108 -11.58 11.14 -7.11
C PHE A 108 -12.52 12.07 -6.34
N PRO A 109 -13.49 11.52 -5.59
CA PRO A 109 -14.56 12.33 -4.97
C PRO A 109 -14.03 13.29 -3.90
N TRP A 110 -12.82 13.03 -3.40
CA TRP A 110 -12.14 13.86 -2.40
C TRP A 110 -11.21 14.92 -3.01
N ALA A 111 -10.82 14.78 -4.29
CA ALA A 111 -9.78 15.63 -4.89
C ALA A 111 -10.28 17.00 -5.35
N GLY A 112 -11.59 17.26 -5.42
CA GLY A 112 -12.15 18.56 -5.83
C GLY A 112 -11.89 18.96 -7.30
N GLU A 113 -10.77 18.55 -7.88
CA GLU A 113 -10.31 18.76 -9.24
C GLU A 113 -9.96 17.40 -9.88
N ALA A 114 -10.96 16.74 -10.46
CA ALA A 114 -10.84 15.33 -10.87
C ALA A 114 -11.68 14.94 -12.09
N THR A 115 -12.06 15.92 -12.91
CA THR A 115 -12.84 15.71 -14.14
C THR A 115 -12.09 16.25 -15.34
N PRO A 116 -12.36 15.75 -16.57
CA PRO A 116 -11.72 16.31 -17.76
C PRO A 116 -11.95 17.82 -17.93
N ALA A 117 -13.07 18.34 -17.42
CA ALA A 117 -13.39 19.76 -17.48
C ALA A 117 -12.56 20.59 -16.50
N THR A 118 -12.48 20.15 -15.25
CA THR A 118 -11.73 20.83 -14.17
C THR A 118 -10.22 20.72 -14.40
N CYS A 119 -9.75 19.57 -14.89
CA CYS A 119 -8.34 19.32 -15.17
C CYS A 119 -7.81 19.97 -16.48
N SER A 120 -8.54 20.93 -17.05
CA SER A 120 -8.12 21.62 -18.27
C SER A 120 -8.67 23.05 -18.43
N ASP A 121 -9.26 23.64 -17.38
CA ASP A 121 -9.88 24.96 -17.43
C ASP A 121 -8.95 26.12 -17.01
N GLY A 122 -7.75 25.83 -16.52
CA GLY A 122 -6.78 26.83 -16.06
C GLY A 122 -7.03 27.35 -14.65
N VAL A 123 -7.93 26.72 -13.88
CA VAL A 123 -8.33 27.12 -12.53
C VAL A 123 -7.99 26.00 -11.56
N ASP A 124 -7.33 26.36 -10.47
CA ASP A 124 -7.19 25.52 -9.28
C ASP A 124 -8.56 25.41 -8.59
N ASN A 125 -9.30 24.32 -8.88
CA ASN A 125 -10.70 24.16 -8.50
C ASN A 125 -10.88 23.67 -7.05
N ASP A 126 -9.86 23.04 -6.47
CA ASP A 126 -9.87 22.58 -5.08
C ASP A 126 -9.12 23.54 -4.12
N HIS A 127 -8.44 24.55 -4.68
CA HIS A 127 -7.66 25.59 -4.01
C HIS A 127 -6.44 25.06 -3.24
N ASN A 128 -5.82 23.98 -3.71
CA ASN A 128 -4.61 23.42 -3.11
C ASN A 128 -3.30 24.07 -3.63
N GLY A 129 -3.40 24.95 -4.62
CA GLY A 129 -2.28 25.67 -5.23
C GLY A 129 -1.79 25.11 -6.56
N TYR A 130 -2.39 24.03 -7.06
CA TYR A 130 -2.00 23.32 -8.29
C TYR A 130 -3.16 23.30 -9.30
N PRO A 131 -3.09 24.05 -10.41
CA PRO A 131 -4.13 24.01 -11.44
C PRO A 131 -3.89 22.93 -12.52
N ASP A 132 -4.97 22.34 -13.00
CA ASP A 132 -5.04 21.36 -14.10
C ASP A 132 -4.09 20.17 -13.88
N CYS A 133 -3.31 19.80 -14.90
CA CYS A 133 -2.35 18.70 -14.85
C CYS A 133 -1.10 18.98 -13.99
N GLN A 134 -1.06 20.11 -13.29
CA GLN A 134 -0.11 20.30 -12.19
C GLN A 134 -0.66 19.72 -10.88
N ASP A 135 -1.97 19.48 -10.83
CA ASP A 135 -2.70 18.84 -9.75
C ASP A 135 -2.57 17.32 -9.81
N PHE A 136 -2.41 16.67 -8.67
CA PHE A 136 -2.29 15.20 -8.58
C PHE A 136 -3.62 14.48 -8.74
N GLY A 137 -4.74 15.06 -8.28
CA GLY A 137 -6.09 14.61 -8.57
C GLY A 137 -6.44 14.64 -10.06
N CYS A 138 -5.69 15.39 -10.86
CA CYS A 138 -5.74 15.35 -12.32
C CYS A 138 -4.69 14.42 -12.94
N ALA A 139 -3.41 14.60 -12.59
CA ALA A 139 -2.30 13.88 -13.20
C ALA A 139 -2.30 12.37 -12.87
N ARG A 140 -2.80 11.98 -11.69
CA ARG A 140 -2.89 10.58 -11.24
C ARG A 140 -4.24 9.94 -11.47
N ASN A 141 -5.19 10.68 -12.04
CA ASN A 141 -6.52 10.15 -12.23
C ASN A 141 -6.57 9.34 -13.53
N PRO A 142 -6.69 7.99 -13.47
CA PRO A 142 -6.70 7.14 -14.65
C PRO A 142 -7.86 7.40 -15.62
N ALA A 143 -8.85 8.22 -15.25
CA ALA A 143 -9.91 8.69 -16.14
C ALA A 143 -9.54 9.96 -16.94
N ILE A 144 -8.44 10.63 -16.62
CA ILE A 144 -8.04 11.93 -17.20
C ILE A 144 -6.97 11.72 -18.27
N PHE A 145 -7.40 11.49 -19.51
CA PHE A 145 -6.48 11.31 -20.65
C PHE A 145 -5.98 12.63 -21.26
N SER A 146 -6.42 13.78 -20.75
CA SER A 146 -6.02 15.11 -21.24
C SER A 146 -4.68 15.57 -20.68
N CYS A 147 -4.25 15.00 -19.56
CA CYS A 147 -2.97 15.33 -18.99
C CYS A 147 -1.84 14.68 -19.77
N PRO A 148 -0.74 15.40 -20.04
CA PRO A 148 0.39 14.82 -20.73
C PRO A 148 0.88 13.62 -19.93
N GLN A 149 1.03 12.48 -20.61
CA GLN A 149 1.54 11.26 -20.00
C GLN A 149 2.81 11.58 -19.23
N GLU A 150 2.85 11.19 -17.96
CA GLU A 150 4.12 11.05 -17.29
C GLU A 150 4.94 9.99 -18.04
N ALA A 151 6.26 10.08 -18.03
CA ALA A 151 7.14 9.12 -18.72
C ALA A 151 7.14 7.71 -18.07
N ARG A 152 6.10 7.40 -17.29
CA ARG A 152 5.96 6.27 -16.38
C ARG A 152 4.59 5.59 -16.51
N SER A 153 3.72 6.04 -17.40
CA SER A 153 2.38 5.48 -17.47
C SER A 153 1.79 5.33 -18.87
N GLU A 154 1.47 4.10 -19.26
CA GLU A 154 0.82 3.72 -20.52
C GLU A 154 -0.70 3.53 -20.35
N TYR A 155 -1.45 4.54 -19.89
CA TYR A 155 -2.86 4.34 -19.53
C TYR A 155 -3.89 4.90 -20.54
N SER A 156 -3.44 5.62 -21.58
CA SER A 156 -4.35 6.30 -22.51
C SER A 156 -4.87 5.34 -23.61
N PRO A 157 -6.11 5.53 -24.11
CA PRO A 157 -6.66 4.65 -25.14
C PRO A 157 -5.83 4.58 -26.43
N ASP A 158 -5.16 5.68 -26.79
CA ASP A 158 -4.32 5.72 -27.99
C ASP A 158 -2.97 5.03 -27.74
N ALA A 159 -2.37 5.17 -26.55
CA ALA A 159 -1.12 4.50 -26.20
C ALA A 159 -1.30 2.98 -26.18
N CYS A 160 -2.38 2.49 -25.54
CA CYS A 160 -2.68 1.07 -25.36
C CYS A 160 -2.99 0.24 -26.62
N GLN A 161 -2.84 0.81 -27.81
CA GLN A 161 -3.07 0.11 -29.08
C GLN A 161 -2.13 0.57 -30.20
N ASP A 162 -1.07 1.33 -29.88
CA ASP A 162 -0.18 1.89 -30.88
C ASP A 162 1.02 0.97 -31.22
N GLY A 163 1.19 -0.12 -30.47
CA GLY A 163 2.25 -1.10 -30.68
C GLY A 163 3.62 -0.64 -30.18
N LYS A 164 3.67 0.34 -29.28
CA LYS A 164 4.89 0.83 -28.64
C LYS A 164 4.76 0.71 -27.13
N ASP A 165 5.94 0.66 -26.53
CA ASP A 165 6.18 0.78 -25.09
C ASP A 165 6.35 2.29 -24.82
N ASN A 166 5.31 2.95 -24.34
CA ASN A 166 5.24 4.41 -24.25
C ASN A 166 5.93 4.96 -22.99
N ASP A 167 6.05 4.16 -21.93
CA ASP A 167 6.69 4.52 -20.66
C ASP A 167 8.04 3.81 -20.40
N GLN A 168 8.45 2.92 -21.30
CA GLN A 168 9.75 2.24 -21.33
C GLN A 168 9.97 1.24 -20.19
N ASP A 169 8.92 0.61 -19.70
CA ASP A 169 8.98 -0.45 -18.69
C ASP A 169 9.20 -1.87 -19.29
N ALA A 170 9.21 -1.97 -20.63
CA ALA A 170 9.32 -3.17 -21.46
C ALA A 170 8.03 -4.00 -21.65
N LEU A 171 6.89 -3.48 -21.21
CA LEU A 171 5.55 -3.94 -21.55
C LEU A 171 4.98 -3.06 -22.68
N VAL A 172 3.99 -3.57 -23.40
CA VAL A 172 3.45 -2.92 -24.61
C VAL A 172 1.96 -3.18 -24.67
N ASP A 173 1.18 -2.13 -24.88
CA ASP A 173 -0.27 -2.18 -25.07
C ASP A 173 -0.93 -3.03 -23.96
N CYS A 174 -1.80 -3.98 -24.32
CA CYS A 174 -2.50 -4.84 -23.36
C CYS A 174 -1.62 -5.87 -22.62
N ALA A 175 -0.30 -5.90 -22.84
CA ALA A 175 0.62 -6.61 -21.95
C ALA A 175 1.01 -5.77 -20.72
N ASP A 176 0.73 -4.46 -20.78
CA ASP A 176 1.05 -3.46 -19.77
C ASP A 176 -0.08 -3.30 -18.73
N PRO A 177 0.20 -3.37 -17.42
CA PRO A 177 -0.80 -3.18 -16.38
C PRO A 177 -1.48 -1.82 -16.46
N ASP A 178 -0.81 -0.75 -16.89
CA ASP A 178 -1.46 0.56 -17.05
C ASP A 178 -2.57 0.53 -18.10
N CYS A 179 -2.49 -0.37 -19.08
CA CYS A 179 -3.53 -0.59 -20.07
C CYS A 179 -4.61 -1.57 -19.63
N PHE A 180 -4.23 -2.81 -19.27
CA PHE A 180 -5.24 -3.83 -18.97
C PHE A 180 -5.89 -3.62 -17.60
N LYS A 181 -5.23 -2.92 -16.66
CA LYS A 181 -5.77 -2.61 -15.34
C LYS A 181 -6.38 -1.21 -15.19
N ASN A 182 -6.34 -0.33 -16.19
CA ASN A 182 -7.08 0.94 -16.11
C ASN A 182 -8.59 0.73 -16.42
N PRO A 183 -9.53 0.89 -15.47
CA PRO A 183 -10.95 0.61 -15.70
C PRO A 183 -11.67 1.67 -16.56
N PHE A 184 -11.03 2.79 -16.89
CA PHE A 184 -11.65 3.95 -17.55
C PHE A 184 -11.58 3.93 -19.09
N HIS A 185 -11.01 2.87 -19.70
CA HIS A 185 -11.07 2.64 -21.14
C HIS A 185 -11.29 1.17 -21.48
N GLN A 186 -11.72 0.90 -22.72
CA GLN A 186 -12.18 -0.43 -23.19
C GLN A 186 -11.26 -1.05 -24.25
N ILE A 187 -9.99 -0.64 -24.30
CA ILE A 187 -9.04 -1.09 -25.34
C ILE A 187 -8.59 -2.53 -25.09
N CYS A 188 -8.33 -2.87 -23.83
CA CYS A 188 -7.83 -4.16 -23.40
C CYS A 188 -8.91 -4.93 -22.65
N ASP A 189 -8.88 -6.25 -22.78
CA ASP A 189 -9.69 -7.15 -21.96
C ASP A 189 -9.34 -6.91 -20.48
N LYS A 190 -10.38 -6.71 -19.67
CA LYS A 190 -10.21 -6.41 -18.24
C LYS A 190 -10.16 -7.69 -17.42
N PRO A 191 -9.47 -7.70 -16.26
CA PRO A 191 -9.62 -8.77 -15.29
C PRO A 191 -11.10 -9.07 -15.05
N GLN A 192 -11.47 -10.33 -15.26
CA GLN A 192 -12.83 -10.81 -15.00
C GLN A 192 -12.96 -11.10 -13.51
N GLN A 193 -14.19 -11.09 -13.00
CA GLN A 193 -14.52 -11.46 -11.62
C GLN A 193 -15.52 -12.61 -11.67
N GLU A 194 -15.44 -13.54 -10.71
CA GLU A 194 -16.40 -14.63 -10.59
C GLU A 194 -17.84 -14.11 -10.43
N GLN A 195 -18.71 -14.47 -11.38
CA GLN A 195 -20.12 -14.10 -11.42
C GLN A 195 -21.05 -15.17 -10.84
N ASP A 196 -20.62 -16.43 -10.79
CA ASP A 196 -21.36 -17.58 -10.27
C ASP A 196 -20.87 -17.98 -8.87
N CYS A 197 -21.08 -17.09 -7.90
CA CYS A 197 -20.72 -17.35 -6.50
C CYS A 197 -21.55 -18.43 -5.79
N THR A 198 -22.60 -18.94 -6.45
CA THR A 198 -23.46 -20.00 -5.87
C THR A 198 -23.28 -21.36 -6.53
N GLY A 199 -22.55 -21.42 -7.64
CA GLY A 199 -22.41 -22.61 -8.45
C GLY A 199 -21.01 -23.19 -8.43
N THR A 200 -20.66 -23.82 -9.54
CA THR A 200 -19.37 -24.52 -9.74
C THR A 200 -18.74 -24.15 -11.07
N VAL A 201 -19.26 -23.11 -11.72
CA VAL A 201 -18.69 -22.59 -12.95
C VAL A 201 -17.67 -21.55 -12.52
N ASP A 202 -16.45 -21.73 -13.01
CA ASP A 202 -15.34 -20.79 -12.91
C ASP A 202 -15.49 -19.81 -14.08
N THR A 203 -16.04 -18.62 -13.82
CA THR A 203 -16.41 -17.66 -14.88
C THR A 203 -15.33 -16.64 -15.21
N ASP A 204 -14.36 -16.44 -14.33
CA ASP A 204 -13.17 -15.62 -14.59
C ASP A 204 -11.94 -16.45 -15.01
N ALA A 205 -12.06 -17.78 -14.97
CA ALA A 205 -11.06 -18.76 -15.38
C ALA A 205 -9.76 -18.72 -14.55
N ASP A 206 -9.86 -18.31 -13.28
CA ASP A 206 -8.72 -18.25 -12.36
C ASP A 206 -8.42 -19.59 -11.66
N GLY A 207 -9.31 -20.58 -11.85
CA GLY A 207 -9.22 -21.94 -11.33
C GLY A 207 -10.09 -22.23 -10.11
N PHE A 208 -10.82 -21.24 -9.60
CA PHE A 208 -11.75 -21.35 -8.48
C PHE A 208 -13.20 -21.05 -8.89
N ALA A 209 -14.15 -21.31 -8.00
CA ALA A 209 -15.58 -21.08 -8.24
C ALA A 209 -16.34 -21.07 -6.89
N GLY A 210 -17.47 -20.36 -6.84
CA GLY A 210 -18.30 -20.29 -5.65
C GLY A 210 -17.55 -19.71 -4.44
N CYS A 211 -17.89 -20.09 -3.21
CA CYS A 211 -17.20 -19.59 -2.01
C CYS A 211 -15.75 -20.07 -1.82
N ALA A 212 -15.22 -20.90 -2.72
CA ALA A 212 -13.78 -21.18 -2.75
C ALA A 212 -13.00 -20.12 -3.53
N ASP A 213 -13.71 -19.32 -4.32
CA ASP A 213 -13.19 -18.20 -5.09
C ASP A 213 -13.03 -16.97 -4.20
N LEU A 214 -11.92 -16.24 -4.37
CA LEU A 214 -11.64 -15.06 -3.57
C LEU A 214 -12.57 -13.90 -3.93
N ASP A 215 -12.96 -13.75 -5.20
CA ASP A 215 -13.91 -12.72 -5.62
C ASP A 215 -15.21 -12.89 -4.84
N CYS A 216 -15.77 -14.09 -4.87
CA CYS A 216 -16.98 -14.45 -4.13
C CYS A 216 -16.80 -14.37 -2.62
N LEU A 217 -15.68 -14.85 -2.09
CA LEU A 217 -15.42 -14.82 -0.66
C LEU A 217 -15.33 -13.38 -0.13
N ILE A 218 -14.97 -12.40 -0.95
CA ILE A 218 -14.95 -10.98 -0.58
C ILE A 218 -16.34 -10.36 -0.75
N VAL A 219 -16.98 -10.52 -1.91
CA VAL A 219 -18.20 -9.77 -2.28
C VAL A 219 -19.50 -10.40 -1.75
N GLU A 220 -19.53 -11.70 -1.49
CA GLU A 220 -20.73 -12.39 -1.01
C GLU A 220 -20.76 -12.53 0.51
N ASP A 221 -21.79 -11.98 1.14
CA ASP A 221 -22.03 -12.12 2.58
C ASP A 221 -22.42 -13.55 2.99
N THR A 222 -22.81 -14.39 2.03
CA THR A 222 -23.22 -15.78 2.30
C THR A 222 -22.04 -16.74 2.46
N CYS A 223 -20.85 -16.36 2.00
CA CYS A 223 -19.66 -17.18 2.14
C CYS A 223 -19.12 -17.16 3.59
N ASP A 224 -18.72 -18.32 4.08
CA ASP A 224 -18.20 -18.46 5.44
C ASP A 224 -16.78 -17.90 5.54
N LYS A 225 -16.68 -16.68 6.07
CA LYS A 225 -15.42 -15.97 6.36
C LYS A 225 -14.85 -16.33 7.75
N SER A 226 -15.47 -17.28 8.46
CA SER A 226 -15.08 -17.56 9.85
C SER A 226 -13.66 -18.12 9.94
N GLY A 227 -12.86 -17.51 10.80
CA GLY A 227 -11.45 -17.88 10.98
C GLY A 227 -10.47 -17.13 10.06
N LEU A 228 -10.96 -16.35 9.10
CA LEU A 228 -10.13 -15.48 8.26
C LEU A 228 -10.00 -14.09 8.86
N VAL A 229 -8.83 -13.48 8.67
CA VAL A 229 -8.56 -12.09 9.04
C VAL A 229 -8.66 -11.22 7.79
N ARG A 230 -9.63 -10.30 7.76
CA ARG A 230 -9.76 -9.34 6.66
C ARG A 230 -8.83 -8.15 6.87
N VAL A 231 -8.01 -7.87 5.86
CA VAL A 231 -7.00 -6.82 5.86
C VAL A 231 -7.32 -5.85 4.72
N LEU A 232 -7.52 -4.58 5.07
CA LEU A 232 -7.70 -3.50 4.11
C LEU A 232 -6.39 -2.74 3.96
N PHE A 233 -5.82 -2.74 2.76
CA PHE A 233 -4.74 -1.84 2.37
C PHE A 233 -5.33 -0.55 1.85
N ASP A 234 -5.00 0.58 2.46
CA ASP A 234 -5.45 1.86 1.98
C ASP A 234 -4.71 2.26 0.70
N GLN A 235 -5.46 2.82 -0.25
CA GLN A 235 -4.94 3.53 -1.41
C GLN A 235 -5.70 4.86 -1.60
N THR A 236 -6.45 5.31 -0.59
CA THR A 236 -7.28 6.52 -0.66
C THR A 236 -6.54 7.78 -0.21
N ALA A 237 -5.34 7.66 0.36
CA ALA A 237 -4.55 8.75 0.91
C ALA A 237 -3.26 8.99 0.11
N ASP A 238 -3.33 8.80 -1.21
CA ASP A 238 -2.25 9.04 -2.18
C ASP A 238 -1.00 8.17 -1.95
N GLU A 239 -1.21 6.87 -1.77
CA GLU A 239 -0.16 5.85 -1.64
C GLU A 239 0.61 5.58 -2.95
N THR A 240 0.21 6.15 -4.08
CA THR A 240 0.91 6.06 -5.38
C THR A 240 1.76 7.30 -5.65
N SER A 241 2.97 7.13 -6.19
CA SER A 241 3.91 8.23 -6.43
C SER A 241 4.06 8.55 -7.93
N ALA A 242 3.87 9.81 -8.30
CA ALA A 242 4.20 10.30 -9.64
C ALA A 242 5.73 10.31 -9.90
N LEU A 243 6.53 10.51 -8.84
CA LEU A 243 7.96 10.77 -8.90
C LEU A 243 8.81 9.69 -8.20
N GLY A 244 9.04 8.57 -8.89
CA GLY A 244 10.08 7.60 -8.54
C GLY A 244 9.61 6.15 -8.74
N PRO A 245 10.42 5.25 -9.31
CA PRO A 245 9.96 3.93 -9.77
C PRO A 245 9.66 2.88 -8.66
N ASN A 246 9.42 3.27 -7.39
CA ASN A 246 9.28 2.31 -6.28
C ASN A 246 8.48 2.80 -5.07
N SER A 247 7.53 3.73 -5.23
CA SER A 247 6.77 4.27 -4.09
C SER A 247 5.26 4.23 -4.33
N ASP A 248 4.81 3.20 -5.04
CA ASP A 248 3.39 2.87 -5.19
C ASP A 248 3.00 1.82 -4.17
N TRP A 249 2.67 2.27 -2.96
CA TRP A 249 2.40 1.44 -1.78
C TRP A 249 1.04 0.77 -1.82
N VAL A 250 0.76 0.14 -2.96
CA VAL A 250 -0.46 -0.57 -3.28
C VAL A 250 -0.15 -2.06 -3.44
N VAL A 251 -1.12 -2.91 -3.14
CA VAL A 251 -1.00 -4.36 -3.39
C VAL A 251 -1.17 -4.66 -4.88
N ASP A 252 -2.09 -3.95 -5.51
CA ASP A 252 -2.43 -4.10 -6.93
C ASP A 252 -3.07 -2.81 -7.46
N SER A 253 -2.88 -2.52 -8.74
CA SER A 253 -3.39 -1.30 -9.41
C SER A 253 -4.79 -1.44 -10.00
N TRP A 254 -5.42 -2.62 -9.86
CA TRP A 254 -6.74 -2.89 -10.44
C TRP A 254 -7.92 -2.33 -9.66
N GLY A 255 -8.07 -2.75 -8.40
CA GLY A 255 -9.39 -2.70 -7.76
C GLY A 255 -9.40 -3.15 -6.31
N ARG A 256 -10.61 -3.17 -5.73
CA ARG A 256 -10.87 -3.65 -4.37
C ARG A 256 -10.29 -5.05 -4.12
N VAL A 257 -10.48 -5.95 -5.08
CA VAL A 257 -9.92 -7.29 -5.08
C VAL A 257 -8.70 -7.28 -6.00
N PRO A 258 -7.49 -7.59 -5.49
CA PRO A 258 -6.32 -7.77 -6.35
C PRO A 258 -6.56 -8.82 -7.43
N GLN A 259 -6.11 -8.58 -8.67
CA GLN A 259 -6.40 -9.43 -9.81
C GLN A 259 -5.14 -9.97 -10.50
N PRO A 260 -5.06 -11.29 -10.80
CA PRO A 260 -6.10 -12.31 -10.59
C PRO A 260 -6.36 -12.57 -9.10
N SER A 261 -7.60 -12.92 -8.74
CA SER A 261 -7.98 -13.14 -7.34
C SER A 261 -7.36 -14.42 -6.75
N ASN A 262 -7.01 -15.40 -7.61
CA ASN A 262 -6.09 -16.48 -7.30
C ASN A 262 -4.72 -16.33 -8.00
N PRO A 263 -3.78 -15.53 -7.45
CA PRO A 263 -2.43 -15.45 -7.97
C PRO A 263 -1.61 -16.72 -7.66
N THR A 264 -0.72 -17.08 -8.59
CA THR A 264 0.31 -18.12 -8.42
C THR A 264 1.67 -17.57 -8.00
N GLY A 265 1.81 -16.25 -7.97
CA GLY A 265 2.98 -15.52 -7.52
C GLY A 265 2.69 -14.01 -7.41
N PRO A 266 3.53 -13.26 -6.67
CA PRO A 266 3.27 -11.86 -6.38
C PRO A 266 3.26 -10.97 -7.63
N ASN A 267 4.12 -11.26 -8.61
CA ASN A 267 4.25 -10.49 -9.86
C ASN A 267 3.01 -10.56 -10.79
N GLN A 268 1.94 -11.24 -10.41
CA GLN A 268 0.65 -11.15 -11.14
C GLN A 268 -0.17 -9.94 -10.68
N TRP A 269 0.12 -9.42 -9.50
CA TRP A 269 -0.34 -8.12 -9.04
C TRP A 269 0.71 -7.06 -9.37
N SER A 270 0.27 -5.80 -9.49
CA SER A 270 1.11 -4.66 -9.87
C SER A 270 1.04 -3.59 -8.78
N GLY A 271 2.02 -3.63 -7.87
CA GLY A 271 2.15 -2.67 -6.79
C GLY A 271 3.34 -3.02 -5.90
N ALA A 272 3.95 -2.02 -5.27
CA ALA A 272 5.17 -2.23 -4.47
C ALA A 272 4.95 -3.10 -3.24
N LEU A 273 3.69 -3.34 -2.85
CA LEU A 273 3.29 -4.24 -1.78
C LEU A 273 2.73 -5.57 -2.28
N SER A 274 2.88 -5.89 -3.58
CA SER A 274 2.31 -7.12 -4.17
C SER A 274 2.80 -8.38 -3.46
N SER A 275 4.09 -8.46 -3.11
CA SER A 275 4.64 -9.58 -2.32
C SER A 275 4.14 -9.63 -0.88
N PHE A 276 3.86 -8.48 -0.27
CA PHE A 276 3.26 -8.42 1.06
C PHE A 276 1.81 -8.95 1.03
N GLY A 277 0.99 -8.45 0.10
CA GLY A 277 -0.36 -8.97 -0.09
C GLY A 277 -0.34 -10.48 -0.42
N TYR A 278 0.55 -10.90 -1.32
CA TYR A 278 0.61 -12.29 -1.78
C TYR A 278 0.97 -13.24 -0.65
N ASP A 279 1.86 -12.85 0.25
CA ASP A 279 2.23 -13.68 1.39
C ASP A 279 1.11 -13.83 2.43
N LEU A 280 0.30 -12.78 2.62
CA LEU A 280 -0.91 -12.86 3.42
C LEU A 280 -1.91 -13.82 2.76
N TYR A 281 -2.17 -13.67 1.46
CA TYR A 281 -3.01 -14.57 0.68
C TYR A 281 -2.53 -16.03 0.76
N ALA A 282 -1.25 -16.28 0.45
CA ALA A 282 -0.65 -17.60 0.37
C ALA A 282 -0.57 -18.32 1.72
N SER A 283 -0.70 -17.60 2.84
CA SER A 283 -0.80 -18.23 4.17
C SER A 283 -2.13 -18.98 4.36
N GLY A 284 -3.19 -18.56 3.66
CA GLY A 284 -4.55 -19.08 3.80
C GLY A 284 -5.33 -18.56 5.01
N ASP A 285 -4.75 -17.66 5.81
CA ASP A 285 -5.37 -17.12 7.03
C ASP A 285 -5.98 -15.71 6.81
N PHE A 286 -5.66 -15.05 5.70
CA PHE A 286 -6.04 -13.64 5.44
C PHE A 286 -6.83 -13.48 4.15
N LEU A 287 -7.73 -12.49 4.18
CA LEU A 287 -8.36 -11.92 2.98
C LEU A 287 -7.79 -10.52 2.77
N VAL A 288 -7.22 -10.29 1.59
CA VAL A 288 -6.56 -9.04 1.23
C VAL A 288 -7.48 -8.24 0.30
N GLU A 289 -7.77 -7.01 0.69
CA GLU A 289 -8.54 -6.05 -0.09
C GLU A 289 -7.81 -4.69 -0.10
N SER A 290 -8.07 -3.90 -1.14
CA SER A 290 -7.58 -2.53 -1.27
C SER A 290 -8.74 -1.53 -1.21
N ALA A 291 -8.59 -0.44 -0.45
CA ALA A 291 -9.46 0.73 -0.60
C ALA A 291 -8.91 1.57 -1.76
N ILE A 292 -9.56 1.51 -2.92
CA ILE A 292 -9.02 2.17 -4.13
C ILE A 292 -9.26 3.68 -4.11
N SER A 293 -8.34 4.44 -4.70
CA SER A 293 -8.35 5.91 -4.68
C SER A 293 -9.62 6.53 -5.25
N TRP A 294 -10.29 5.78 -6.12
CA TRP A 294 -11.56 6.16 -6.76
C TRP A 294 -12.82 5.48 -6.19
N GLY A 295 -12.67 4.82 -5.05
CA GLY A 295 -13.75 4.28 -4.25
C GLY A 295 -14.28 5.29 -3.22
N PRO A 296 -15.25 4.87 -2.37
CA PRO A 296 -15.66 5.67 -1.23
C PRO A 296 -14.50 5.84 -0.24
N SER A 297 -14.44 7.00 0.43
CA SER A 297 -13.53 7.24 1.56
C SER A 297 -13.73 6.22 2.69
N LEU A 298 -12.73 6.12 3.56
CA LEU A 298 -12.79 5.26 4.75
C LEU A 298 -13.91 5.71 5.71
N THR A 299 -14.77 4.76 6.09
CA THR A 299 -15.87 4.96 7.05
C THR A 299 -15.80 3.93 8.18
N TYR A 300 -16.47 4.19 9.31
CA TYR A 300 -16.65 3.20 10.37
C TYR A 300 -18.06 3.27 10.95
N GLY A 301 -18.82 2.17 10.83
CA GLY A 301 -20.21 2.08 11.25
C GLY A 301 -21.23 2.49 10.18
N ASP A 302 -20.78 2.71 8.94
CA ASP A 302 -21.64 2.96 7.78
C ASP A 302 -21.89 1.67 7.01
N ALA A 303 -23.04 1.04 7.24
CA ALA A 303 -23.41 -0.20 6.56
C ALA A 303 -23.67 -0.02 5.05
N SER A 304 -23.73 1.21 4.53
CA SER A 304 -23.86 1.45 3.09
C SER A 304 -22.54 1.39 2.34
N ASN A 305 -21.40 1.50 3.04
CA ASN A 305 -20.08 1.35 2.47
C ASN A 305 -19.65 -0.15 2.52
N PRO A 306 -19.51 -0.84 1.38
CA PRO A 306 -19.08 -2.24 1.35
C PRO A 306 -17.66 -2.49 1.89
N GLN A 307 -16.86 -1.42 1.99
CA GLN A 307 -15.52 -1.40 2.57
C GLN A 307 -15.47 -0.61 3.89
N ASP A 308 -16.60 -0.43 4.57
CA ASP A 308 -16.60 0.15 5.93
C ASP A 308 -15.67 -0.62 6.86
N LEU A 309 -14.90 0.09 7.68
CA LEU A 309 -13.88 -0.48 8.55
C LEU A 309 -14.45 -1.47 9.58
N SER A 310 -15.76 -1.45 9.87
CA SER A 310 -16.39 -2.46 10.73
C SER A 310 -16.36 -3.88 10.15
N ASN A 311 -16.07 -4.02 8.86
CA ASN A 311 -15.95 -5.29 8.15
C ASN A 311 -14.54 -5.89 8.18
N TYR A 312 -13.55 -5.16 8.69
CA TYR A 312 -12.13 -5.54 8.64
C TYR A 312 -11.57 -5.75 10.05
N ALA A 313 -10.52 -6.56 10.14
CA ALA A 313 -9.77 -6.74 11.37
C ALA A 313 -8.52 -5.83 11.40
N VAL A 314 -7.94 -5.57 10.23
CA VAL A 314 -6.73 -4.75 10.08
C VAL A 314 -6.91 -3.72 8.99
N LEU A 315 -6.53 -2.47 9.28
CA LEU A 315 -6.28 -1.42 8.31
C LEU A 315 -4.76 -1.22 8.19
N VAL A 316 -4.25 -1.17 6.97
CA VAL A 316 -2.86 -0.85 6.64
C VAL A 316 -2.83 0.53 5.99
N LEU A 317 -2.23 1.51 6.67
CA LEU A 317 -1.91 2.82 6.12
C LEU A 317 -0.41 2.85 5.83
N PHE A 318 -0.04 2.84 4.56
CA PHE A 318 1.35 2.67 4.14
C PHE A 318 1.85 3.91 3.41
N GLU A 319 2.60 4.74 4.14
CA GLU A 319 3.10 6.03 3.70
C GLU A 319 2.02 6.92 3.07
N PRO A 320 0.91 7.21 3.79
CA PRO A 320 -0.11 8.11 3.26
C PRO A 320 0.51 9.49 2.99
N SER A 321 0.19 10.10 1.86
CA SER A 321 0.73 11.40 1.44
C SER A 321 -0.32 12.51 1.40
N ARG A 322 -1.61 12.19 1.56
CA ARG A 322 -2.68 13.19 1.66
C ARG A 322 -3.15 13.47 3.09
N GLN A 323 -3.54 14.71 3.36
CA GLN A 323 -4.28 15.03 4.57
C GLN A 323 -5.65 14.34 4.58
N LEU A 324 -5.88 13.50 5.60
CA LEU A 324 -7.17 12.83 5.81
C LEU A 324 -8.26 13.83 6.24
N SER A 325 -9.48 13.63 5.75
CA SER A 325 -10.64 14.41 6.18
C SER A 325 -10.99 14.13 7.65
N ALA A 326 -11.74 15.03 8.28
CA ALA A 326 -12.20 14.84 9.65
C ALA A 326 -13.01 13.54 9.84
N ALA A 327 -13.76 13.12 8.80
CA ALA A 327 -14.56 11.89 8.82
C ALA A 327 -13.68 10.64 8.72
N GLU A 328 -12.69 10.62 7.82
CA GLU A 328 -11.72 9.52 7.70
C GLU A 328 -10.91 9.36 9.00
N LYS A 329 -10.44 10.48 9.57
CA LYS A 329 -9.75 10.50 10.87
C LYS A 329 -10.61 9.92 11.98
N GLU A 330 -11.88 10.32 12.07
CA GLU A 330 -12.82 9.73 13.02
C GLU A 330 -12.98 8.23 12.79
N ALA A 331 -13.20 7.80 11.54
CA ALA A 331 -13.38 6.40 11.21
C ALA A 331 -12.20 5.53 11.66
N ILE A 332 -10.96 5.95 11.36
CA ILE A 332 -9.74 5.22 11.74
C ILE A 332 -9.59 5.14 13.27
N ILE A 333 -9.78 6.26 13.98
CA ILE A 333 -9.64 6.29 15.44
C ILE A 333 -10.72 5.43 16.10
N ARG A 334 -11.97 5.52 15.63
CA ARG A 334 -13.09 4.73 16.15
C ARG A 334 -12.93 3.25 15.84
N PHE A 335 -12.42 2.91 14.66
CA PHE A 335 -12.08 1.54 14.29
C PHE A 335 -11.09 0.92 15.28
N VAL A 336 -9.97 1.60 15.57
CA VAL A 336 -9.00 1.12 16.56
C VAL A 336 -9.63 1.07 17.96
N GLN A 337 -10.34 2.10 18.40
CA GLN A 337 -11.03 2.09 19.70
C GLN A 337 -12.08 0.97 19.81
N GLY A 338 -12.68 0.60 18.68
CA GLY A 338 -13.67 -0.46 18.54
C GLY A 338 -13.07 -1.86 18.46
N GLY A 339 -11.75 -2.01 18.56
CA GLY A 339 -11.09 -3.32 18.54
C GLY A 339 -10.27 -3.62 17.28
N GLY A 340 -10.27 -2.72 16.30
CA GLY A 340 -9.49 -2.86 15.07
C GLY A 340 -7.98 -2.78 15.28
N GLY A 341 -7.23 -3.36 14.34
CA GLY A 341 -5.79 -3.26 14.25
C GLY A 341 -5.35 -2.23 13.20
N LEU A 342 -4.47 -1.30 13.54
CA LEU A 342 -3.85 -0.36 12.60
C LEU A 342 -2.36 -0.69 12.41
N LEU A 343 -1.96 -0.94 11.17
CA LEU A 343 -0.56 -0.90 10.76
C LEU A 343 -0.27 0.48 10.16
N ALA A 344 0.50 1.30 10.86
CA ALA A 344 0.87 2.66 10.44
C ALA A 344 2.35 2.68 9.99
N VAL A 345 2.58 2.74 8.69
CA VAL A 345 3.94 2.77 8.13
C VAL A 345 4.23 4.17 7.62
N ALA A 346 5.20 4.85 8.23
CA ALA A 346 5.64 6.17 7.83
C ALA A 346 6.99 6.11 7.12
N ASN A 347 7.47 7.27 6.67
CA ASN A 347 8.78 7.46 6.08
C ASN A 347 9.39 8.79 6.54
N HIS A 348 10.39 9.32 5.85
CA HIS A 348 11.03 10.59 6.18
C HIS A 348 10.17 11.83 5.84
N LEU A 349 10.52 12.98 6.45
CA LEU A 349 9.80 14.25 6.24
C LEU A 349 9.87 14.76 4.78
N GLY A 350 10.95 14.50 4.08
CA GLY A 350 11.12 14.84 2.66
C GLY A 350 10.37 13.92 1.70
N ALA A 351 9.57 12.97 2.19
CA ALA A 351 8.82 12.02 1.36
C ALA A 351 7.45 12.56 0.90
N ASP A 352 7.31 13.88 0.82
CA ASP A 352 6.21 14.55 0.14
C ASP A 352 6.38 14.36 -1.39
N ARG A 353 5.84 13.24 -1.91
CA ARG A 353 6.03 12.82 -3.32
C ARG A 353 5.08 13.49 -4.30
N ASP A 354 4.06 14.16 -3.78
CA ASP A 354 3.07 14.92 -4.52
C ASP A 354 3.16 16.43 -4.22
N GLY A 355 4.15 16.88 -3.45
CA GLY A 355 4.35 18.30 -3.20
C GLY A 355 3.15 19.00 -2.54
N ASN A 356 2.19 18.27 -1.97
CA ASN A 356 0.99 18.85 -1.38
C ASN A 356 1.30 19.48 0.00
N GLY A 357 2.54 19.35 0.47
CA GLY A 357 3.03 19.88 1.73
C GLY A 357 2.91 18.91 2.91
N PHE A 358 2.46 17.68 2.67
CA PHE A 358 2.30 16.62 3.67
C PHE A 358 3.12 15.38 3.32
N ALA A 359 4.11 15.09 4.16
CA ALA A 359 4.74 13.76 4.20
C ALA A 359 4.05 12.87 5.23
N SER A 360 4.22 11.55 5.10
CA SER A 360 3.54 10.57 5.97
C SER A 360 3.69 10.79 7.49
N PRO A 361 4.84 11.24 8.06
CA PRO A 361 4.90 11.61 9.47
C PRO A 361 3.91 12.71 9.85
N GLN A 362 3.73 13.71 8.97
CA GLN A 362 2.82 14.83 9.18
C GLN A 362 1.37 14.38 9.04
N VAL A 363 1.05 13.52 8.07
CA VAL A 363 -0.30 12.94 7.91
C VAL A 363 -0.71 12.16 9.18
N PHE A 364 0.18 11.31 9.71
CA PHE A 364 -0.09 10.59 10.95
C PHE A 364 -0.20 11.52 12.16
N ASN A 365 0.70 12.48 12.32
CA ASN A 365 0.63 13.43 13.44
C ASN A 365 -0.65 14.28 13.37
N ASP A 366 -1.07 14.70 12.18
CA ASP A 366 -2.33 15.42 11.95
C ASP A 366 -3.57 14.56 12.29
N LEU A 367 -3.57 13.28 11.93
CA LEU A 367 -4.56 12.29 12.41
C LEU A 367 -4.62 12.23 13.95
N PHE A 368 -3.49 12.39 14.65
CA PHE A 368 -3.44 12.30 16.11
C PHE A 368 -3.74 13.62 16.83
N ASP A 369 -3.41 14.76 16.22
CA ASP A 369 -3.51 16.09 16.81
C ASP A 369 -4.79 16.83 16.44
N ASP A 370 -5.22 16.77 15.18
CA ASP A 370 -6.40 17.47 14.67
C ASP A 370 -7.46 16.48 14.17
N ASN A 371 -8.18 15.90 15.12
CA ASN A 371 -9.26 14.95 14.87
C ASN A 371 -10.49 15.26 15.76
N PRO A 372 -11.70 14.82 15.36
CA PRO A 372 -12.92 15.11 16.11
C PRO A 372 -13.13 14.21 17.35
N VAL A 373 -12.29 13.19 17.58
CA VAL A 373 -12.50 12.19 18.63
C VAL A 373 -11.88 12.60 19.96
N GLY A 374 -10.62 13.08 19.95
CA GLY A 374 -9.92 13.49 21.16
C GLY A 374 -8.43 13.70 20.97
N ALA A 375 -7.81 14.25 22.00
CA ALA A 375 -6.37 14.53 21.99
C ALA A 375 -5.56 13.23 22.06
N ASP A 376 -4.63 13.07 21.12
CA ASP A 376 -3.62 12.02 21.13
C ASP A 376 -4.18 10.61 21.38
N PRO A 377 -5.06 10.13 20.49
CA PRO A 377 -5.80 8.89 20.72
C PRO A 377 -4.90 7.65 20.83
N PHE A 378 -3.70 7.69 20.24
CA PHE A 378 -2.76 6.56 20.20
C PHE A 378 -1.50 6.77 21.05
N GLY A 379 -1.25 7.96 21.60
CA GLY A 379 -0.11 8.16 22.50
C GLY A 379 1.25 8.02 21.82
N LEU A 380 1.34 8.36 20.54
CA LEU A 380 2.48 8.17 19.63
C LEU A 380 2.63 9.40 18.73
N ARG A 381 3.86 9.84 18.47
CA ARG A 381 4.17 10.76 17.38
C ARG A 381 5.30 10.20 16.52
N PHE A 382 5.19 10.44 15.22
CA PHE A 382 6.33 10.32 14.32
C PHE A 382 7.14 11.60 14.41
N ASP A 383 8.46 11.46 14.50
CA ASP A 383 9.39 12.58 14.46
C ASP A 383 9.45 13.08 13.01
N GLU A 384 9.08 14.34 12.78
CA GLU A 384 9.14 14.99 11.46
C GLU A 384 10.59 15.33 11.10
N VAL A 385 11.35 14.30 10.70
CA VAL A 385 12.78 14.39 10.39
C VAL A 385 13.14 13.52 9.18
N ASP A 386 14.23 13.90 8.51
CA ASP A 386 14.94 13.05 7.55
C ASP A 386 16.13 12.38 8.26
N LEU A 387 16.02 11.09 8.58
CA LEU A 387 17.15 10.36 9.12
C LEU A 387 18.00 9.84 7.97
N ASP A 388 18.96 10.64 7.48
CA ASP A 388 19.89 10.30 6.39
C ASP A 388 20.89 9.18 6.73
N VAL A 389 20.36 7.98 6.99
CA VAL A 389 21.11 6.79 7.38
C VAL A 389 20.55 5.61 6.61
N THR A 390 21.47 4.83 6.03
CA THR A 390 21.19 3.49 5.51
C THR A 390 21.93 2.46 6.35
N THR A 391 21.20 1.59 7.04
CA THR A 391 21.81 0.63 7.98
C THR A 391 20.92 -0.58 8.24
N LEU A 392 21.45 -1.57 8.96
CA LEU A 392 20.63 -2.60 9.60
C LEU A 392 20.40 -2.22 11.07
N LEU A 393 19.14 -2.22 11.48
CA LEU A 393 18.78 -2.05 12.89
C LEU A 393 18.69 -3.42 13.54
N THR A 394 19.43 -3.60 14.64
CA THR A 394 19.59 -4.89 15.33
C THR A 394 19.24 -4.82 16.81
N ARG A 395 18.89 -3.63 17.31
CA ARG A 395 18.57 -3.42 18.71
C ARG A 395 17.10 -3.69 18.98
N LEU A 396 16.83 -4.87 19.54
CA LEU A 396 15.49 -5.31 19.90
C LEU A 396 15.25 -5.09 21.40
N ALA A 397 14.27 -4.27 21.78
CA ALA A 397 13.93 -4.06 23.20
C ALA A 397 13.03 -5.16 23.79
N LYS A 398 12.25 -5.83 22.95
CA LYS A 398 11.32 -6.91 23.34
C LYS A 398 11.30 -8.01 22.29
N ALA A 399 12.42 -8.72 22.14
CA ALA A 399 12.58 -9.76 21.13
C ALA A 399 11.55 -10.89 21.24
N GLU A 400 10.91 -11.07 22.41
CA GLU A 400 9.85 -12.03 22.67
C GLU A 400 8.45 -11.55 22.25
N HIS A 401 8.28 -10.27 21.89
CA HIS A 401 6.99 -9.74 21.48
C HIS A 401 6.51 -10.44 20.20
N ALA A 402 5.21 -10.71 20.08
CA ALA A 402 4.66 -11.49 18.95
C ALA A 402 4.91 -10.85 17.58
N VAL A 403 5.05 -9.52 17.52
CA VAL A 403 5.45 -8.80 16.28
C VAL A 403 6.89 -9.15 15.86
N LEU A 404 7.79 -9.40 16.82
CA LEU A 404 9.18 -9.80 16.53
C LEU A 404 9.40 -11.31 16.56
N ALA A 405 8.51 -12.09 17.16
CA ALA A 405 8.62 -13.54 17.30
C ALA A 405 7.25 -14.22 17.10
N GLY A 406 6.66 -14.02 15.92
CA GLY A 406 5.36 -14.53 15.55
C GLY A 406 5.42 -15.78 14.64
N PRO A 407 4.27 -16.19 14.09
CA PRO A 407 4.16 -17.42 13.28
C PRO A 407 4.95 -17.36 11.97
N PHE A 408 5.26 -16.17 11.45
CA PHE A 408 6.04 -15.97 10.23
C PHE A 408 7.55 -15.89 10.47
N GLY A 409 7.99 -16.14 11.72
CA GLY A 409 9.40 -16.24 12.07
C GLY A 409 9.85 -15.23 13.13
N THR A 410 11.15 -15.18 13.36
CA THR A 410 11.77 -14.27 14.33
C THR A 410 12.50 -13.15 13.60
N VAL A 411 12.25 -11.92 14.01
CA VAL A 411 12.91 -10.69 13.55
C VAL A 411 14.15 -10.48 14.41
N GLY A 412 15.32 -10.67 13.82
CA GLY A 412 16.62 -10.36 14.42
C GLY A 412 17.15 -8.99 14.00
N ARG A 413 16.79 -8.55 12.80
CA ARG A 413 17.21 -7.27 12.22
C ARG A 413 16.31 -6.83 11.07
N ILE A 414 16.21 -5.53 10.88
CA ILE A 414 15.52 -4.93 9.73
C ILE A 414 16.45 -3.99 8.98
N GLY A 415 16.12 -3.73 7.72
CA GLY A 415 16.69 -2.60 6.99
C GLY A 415 16.27 -1.26 7.60
N PHE A 416 16.95 -0.20 7.17
CA PHE A 416 16.53 1.18 7.34
C PHE A 416 17.21 2.01 6.25
N TYR A 417 16.45 2.76 5.47
CA TYR A 417 16.82 3.42 4.23
C TYR A 417 16.25 4.83 4.17
N GLN A 418 16.71 5.68 5.08
CA GLN A 418 16.31 7.08 5.17
C GLN A 418 14.84 7.30 5.58
N GLY A 419 14.33 6.60 6.59
CA GLY A 419 13.01 6.90 7.17
C GLY A 419 13.02 8.02 8.22
N CYS A 420 12.00 8.03 9.08
CA CYS A 420 11.95 8.86 10.28
C CYS A 420 12.18 8.03 11.56
N SER A 421 11.94 8.63 12.72
CA SER A 421 11.79 7.91 14.01
C SER A 421 10.46 8.23 14.65
N ALA A 422 10.13 7.58 15.77
CA ALA A 422 8.92 7.89 16.54
C ALA A 422 9.17 7.82 18.05
N HIS A 423 8.24 8.36 18.82
CA HIS A 423 8.26 8.32 20.28
C HIS A 423 6.85 8.24 20.89
N PHE A 424 6.74 7.64 22.08
CA PHE A 424 5.49 7.60 22.83
C PHE A 424 5.30 8.86 23.68
N THR A 425 4.10 9.43 23.64
CA THR A 425 3.72 10.68 24.33
C THR A 425 2.96 10.45 25.63
N GLY A 426 2.25 9.33 25.79
CA GLY A 426 1.40 9.14 26.98
C GLY A 426 0.78 7.76 27.24
N ILE A 427 0.88 6.80 26.30
CA ILE A 427 0.30 5.46 26.44
C ILE A 427 1.39 4.42 26.76
N ASP A 428 1.04 3.31 27.40
CA ASP A 428 1.92 2.15 27.66
C ASP A 428 2.26 1.36 26.39
N GLY A 429 2.67 2.07 25.33
CA GLY A 429 3.27 1.49 24.14
C GLY A 429 4.61 0.83 24.44
N VAL A 430 4.95 -0.14 23.61
CA VAL A 430 6.14 -0.97 23.70
C VAL A 430 7.05 -0.66 22.52
N GLY A 431 8.25 -0.16 22.80
CA GLY A 431 9.30 -0.05 21.79
C GLY A 431 9.80 -1.44 21.41
N LEU A 432 9.87 -1.74 20.12
CA LEU A 432 10.29 -3.04 19.61
C LEU A 432 11.71 -2.95 19.03
N ILE A 433 11.94 -2.01 18.12
CA ILE A 433 13.24 -1.81 17.45
C ILE A 433 13.66 -0.34 17.63
N LEU A 434 14.93 -0.13 18.00
CA LEU A 434 15.47 1.18 18.39
C LEU A 434 16.69 1.58 17.58
N PHE A 435 16.89 2.89 17.42
CA PHE A 435 18.02 3.45 16.65
C PHE A 435 19.35 3.49 17.41
N ASP A 436 19.32 3.74 18.72
CA ASP A 436 20.52 3.91 19.54
C ASP A 436 20.48 2.98 20.75
N ASP A 437 21.55 2.90 21.55
CA ASP A 437 21.64 2.07 22.76
C ASP A 437 21.05 2.74 24.03
N SER A 438 20.26 3.80 23.88
CA SER A 438 19.66 4.52 25.01
C SER A 438 18.79 3.58 25.87
N PRO A 439 18.88 3.63 27.20
CA PRO A 439 17.97 2.87 28.06
C PRO A 439 16.51 3.36 27.97
N ASP A 440 16.28 4.53 27.35
CA ASP A 440 14.93 5.00 27.05
C ASP A 440 14.34 4.22 25.87
N GLU A 441 13.49 3.24 26.19
CA GLU A 441 12.80 2.41 25.20
C GLU A 441 11.51 3.04 24.65
N ARG A 442 11.31 4.35 24.89
CA ARG A 442 10.08 5.07 24.51
C ARG A 442 10.31 6.20 23.52
N SER A 443 11.56 6.48 23.14
CA SER A 443 11.91 7.50 22.16
C SER A 443 12.88 6.95 21.12
N LYS A 444 12.93 7.59 19.94
CA LYS A 444 13.75 7.17 18.79
C LYS A 444 13.54 5.69 18.45
N LEU A 445 12.28 5.36 18.20
CA LEU A 445 11.84 4.04 17.83
C LEU A 445 11.77 3.94 16.32
N ALA A 446 12.21 2.80 15.78
CA ALA A 446 11.97 2.42 14.38
C ALA A 446 10.69 1.59 14.24
N VAL A 447 10.39 0.79 15.28
CA VAL A 447 9.17 -0.03 15.35
C VAL A 447 8.66 -0.02 16.79
N GLY A 448 7.35 0.11 16.94
CA GLY A 448 6.69 -0.06 18.23
C GLY A 448 5.28 -0.62 18.09
N ALA A 449 4.73 -1.06 19.22
CA ALA A 449 3.39 -1.62 19.32
C ALA A 449 2.62 -0.97 20.47
N ILE A 450 1.30 -0.85 20.29
CA ILE A 450 0.39 -0.20 21.22
C ILE A 450 -0.84 -1.09 21.35
N GLU A 451 -1.29 -1.32 22.59
CA GLU A 451 -2.62 -1.86 22.86
C GLU A 451 -3.49 -0.74 23.43
N LEU A 452 -4.60 -0.42 22.75
CA LEU A 452 -5.54 0.63 23.14
C LEU A 452 -6.90 0.01 23.41
N GLY A 453 -7.20 -0.26 24.68
CA GLY A 453 -8.43 -0.99 25.02
C GLY A 453 -8.39 -2.39 24.42
N ALA A 454 -9.23 -2.64 23.42
CA ALA A 454 -9.25 -3.90 22.69
C ALA A 454 -8.61 -3.83 21.29
N GLY A 455 -8.29 -2.62 20.82
CA GLY A 455 -7.59 -2.39 19.56
C GLY A 455 -6.08 -2.38 19.71
N ARG A 456 -5.40 -2.39 18.57
CA ARG A 456 -3.94 -2.47 18.50
C ARG A 456 -3.39 -1.57 17.41
N VAL A 457 -2.19 -1.04 17.63
CA VAL A 457 -1.43 -0.30 16.62
C VAL A 457 -0.02 -0.86 16.56
N VAL A 458 0.49 -1.10 15.36
CA VAL A 458 1.93 -1.28 15.11
C VAL A 458 2.36 -0.15 14.20
N PHE A 459 3.45 0.51 14.53
CA PHE A 459 4.05 1.49 13.64
C PHE A 459 5.43 1.06 13.17
N VAL A 460 5.77 1.46 11.94
CA VAL A 460 7.08 1.30 11.32
C VAL A 460 7.46 2.66 10.72
N THR A 461 8.70 3.10 10.90
CA THR A 461 9.11 4.47 10.52
C THR A 461 9.87 4.58 9.20
N ASP A 462 9.86 3.50 8.42
CA ASP A 462 10.46 3.43 7.09
C ASP A 462 9.62 2.50 6.21
N SER A 463 9.06 3.04 5.14
CA SER A 463 8.25 2.33 4.16
C SER A 463 9.10 1.50 3.20
N ALA A 464 10.34 1.92 2.92
CA ALA A 464 11.22 1.29 1.94
C ALA A 464 11.61 -0.14 2.31
N ILE A 465 11.41 -0.56 3.57
CA ILE A 465 11.66 -1.93 4.01
C ILE A 465 10.51 -2.90 3.70
N GLY A 466 9.33 -2.40 3.32
CA GLY A 466 8.16 -3.22 2.96
C GLY A 466 7.98 -3.44 1.47
N GLY A 467 8.72 -2.72 0.62
CA GLY A 467 8.63 -2.85 -0.84
C GLY A 467 9.35 -4.08 -1.40
N ASP A 468 8.81 -4.65 -2.46
CA ASP A 468 9.42 -5.75 -3.24
C ASP A 468 10.14 -5.29 -4.51
N GLY A 469 10.23 -3.98 -4.71
CA GLY A 469 10.88 -3.37 -5.87
C GLY A 469 10.07 -3.47 -7.16
N THR A 470 8.79 -3.82 -7.10
CA THR A 470 7.82 -3.60 -8.18
C THR A 470 7.06 -2.29 -7.95
N ASP A 471 6.30 -1.82 -8.94
CA ASP A 471 5.40 -0.68 -8.80
C ASP A 471 4.03 -0.93 -9.48
N SER A 472 3.16 0.07 -9.44
CA SER A 472 1.79 -0.05 -9.97
C SER A 472 1.70 -0.04 -11.50
N HIS A 473 2.79 0.36 -12.15
CA HIS A 473 2.94 0.57 -13.59
C HIS A 473 3.64 -0.60 -14.29
N GLY A 474 4.12 -1.61 -13.56
CA GLY A 474 4.78 -2.79 -14.14
C GLY A 474 6.31 -2.72 -14.14
N THR A 475 6.88 -1.60 -13.69
CA THR A 475 8.33 -1.45 -13.54
C THR A 475 8.86 -2.34 -12.43
N VAL A 476 10.05 -2.92 -12.65
CA VAL A 476 10.76 -3.73 -11.65
C VAL A 476 12.17 -3.20 -11.44
N ASN A 477 12.47 -2.82 -10.20
CA ASN A 477 13.78 -2.41 -9.76
C ASN A 477 14.22 -3.17 -8.49
N THR A 478 14.84 -4.33 -8.73
CA THR A 478 15.40 -5.22 -7.69
C THR A 478 16.40 -4.57 -6.72
N ALA A 479 16.91 -3.36 -6.99
CA ALA A 479 17.73 -2.64 -6.02
C ALA A 479 16.90 -2.11 -4.83
N HIS A 480 15.58 -2.01 -4.99
CA HIS A 480 14.61 -1.58 -3.98
C HIS A 480 13.78 -2.74 -3.42
N ASP A 481 14.12 -3.98 -3.78
CA ASP A 481 13.52 -5.17 -3.18
C ASP A 481 14.09 -5.37 -1.77
N SER A 482 13.34 -4.88 -0.79
CA SER A 482 13.59 -5.09 0.63
C SER A 482 12.81 -6.27 1.19
N TRP A 483 11.72 -6.68 0.54
CA TRP A 483 10.86 -7.77 0.97
C TRP A 483 11.57 -9.13 0.90
N ASP A 484 12.23 -9.43 -0.23
CA ASP A 484 12.95 -10.69 -0.45
C ASP A 484 14.46 -10.58 -0.13
N ASN A 485 14.87 -9.47 0.49
CA ASN A 485 16.24 -9.29 0.94
C ASN A 485 16.59 -10.22 2.11
N THR A 486 17.21 -11.36 1.79
CA THR A 486 17.64 -12.39 2.77
C THR A 486 18.63 -11.91 3.84
N ALA A 487 19.18 -10.70 3.72
CA ALA A 487 19.98 -10.09 4.77
C ALA A 487 19.12 -9.46 5.88
N GLN A 488 17.79 -9.44 5.75
CA GLN A 488 16.87 -8.71 6.63
C GLN A 488 15.66 -9.59 6.95
N ASP A 489 14.98 -9.28 8.05
CA ASP A 489 13.79 -10.02 8.49
C ASP A 489 12.51 -9.18 8.29
N ASN A 490 12.50 -8.26 7.31
CA ASN A 490 11.40 -7.31 7.07
C ASN A 490 10.08 -8.02 6.79
N ARG A 491 10.10 -9.03 5.90
CA ARG A 491 8.95 -9.88 5.60
C ARG A 491 8.35 -10.51 6.85
N ALA A 492 9.17 -11.04 7.76
CA ALA A 492 8.69 -11.59 9.01
C ALA A 492 8.11 -10.52 9.93
N LEU A 493 8.69 -9.31 9.97
CA LEU A 493 8.16 -8.18 10.75
C LEU A 493 6.73 -7.83 10.32
N PHE A 494 6.51 -7.57 9.03
CA PHE A 494 5.21 -7.13 8.53
C PHE A 494 4.12 -8.21 8.67
N LEU A 495 4.44 -9.46 8.32
CA LEU A 495 3.47 -10.56 8.45
C LEU A 495 3.11 -10.85 9.91
N ASN A 496 4.09 -10.83 10.82
CA ASN A 496 3.83 -10.95 12.26
C ASN A 496 3.03 -9.76 12.81
N ALA A 497 3.30 -8.54 12.33
CA ALA A 497 2.56 -7.34 12.71
C ALA A 497 1.07 -7.48 12.35
N VAL A 498 0.76 -7.77 11.08
CA VAL A 498 -0.64 -7.96 10.62
C VAL A 498 -1.32 -9.10 11.38
N THR A 499 -0.62 -10.20 11.64
CA THR A 499 -1.16 -11.31 12.45
C THR A 499 -1.52 -10.88 13.87
N TRP A 500 -0.63 -10.13 14.53
CA TRP A 500 -0.85 -9.66 15.89
C TRP A 500 -1.97 -8.61 15.96
N LEU A 501 -2.05 -7.74 14.95
CA LEU A 501 -3.11 -6.75 14.77
C LEU A 501 -4.48 -7.42 14.54
N GLY A 502 -4.56 -8.42 13.66
CA GLY A 502 -5.79 -9.14 13.35
C GLY A 502 -6.36 -9.98 14.50
N ALA A 503 -5.57 -10.19 15.56
CA ALA A 503 -6.03 -10.82 16.80
C ALA A 503 -6.64 -9.82 17.80
N ALA A 504 -6.75 -8.53 17.45
CA ALA A 504 -7.52 -7.53 18.18
C ALA A 504 -9.04 -7.77 18.01
N ARG A 505 -9.89 -7.24 18.90
CA ARG A 505 -11.34 -7.52 18.87
C ARG A 505 -12.22 -6.37 19.34
#